data_AF-A0A8J3CJD7-F1
#
_entry.id   AF-A0A8J3CJD7-F1
#
_cell.length_a   1.000
_cell.length_b   1.000
_cell.length_c   1.000
_cell.angle_alpha   90.00
_cell.angle_beta   90.00
_cell.angle_gamma   90.00
#
_symmetry.space_group_name_H-M   'P 1'
#
loop_
_entity.id
_entity.type
_entity.pdbx_description
1 polymer ?
#
loop_
_entity_poly.entity_id
_entity_poly.type
_entity_poly.pdbx_seq_one_letter_code
_entity_poly.pdbx_strand_id
1 'polypeptide(L)'
;MKMASLSKFQKSKRVSTKESGILEVQGVEIHVLEREDEDYISLTDMTASFDGGSGLIEAWLRNKNTIEFLGAAKSEEQFFIEV
;
A
#
# COMPACT_ATOMS: atom_id res chain seq x y z
N MET A 1 -15.92 32.46 31.77
CA MET A 1 -15.18 32.60 30.51
C MET A 1 -14.54 31.25 30.21
N LYS A 2 -15.06 30.50 29.24
CA LYS A 2 -14.77 29.07 29.03
C LYS A 2 -13.66 28.94 27.99
N MET A 3 -12.47 28.54 28.40
CA MET A 3 -11.39 28.15 27.49
C MET A 3 -11.34 26.62 27.50
N ALA A 4 -12.03 25.99 26.56
CA ALA A 4 -11.76 24.60 26.24
C ALA A 4 -10.42 24.57 25.50
N SER A 5 -9.35 24.24 26.21
CA SER A 5 -8.06 23.94 25.59
C SER A 5 -8.21 22.65 24.80
N LEU A 6 -8.08 22.81 23.48
CA LEU A 6 -7.94 21.76 22.48
C LEU A 6 -6.61 21.02 22.73
N SER A 7 -6.64 19.96 23.52
CA SER A 7 -5.60 18.92 23.54
C SER A 7 -6.25 17.64 24.08
N LYS A 8 -6.30 16.52 23.37
CA LYS A 8 -5.33 15.94 22.46
C LYS A 8 -6.07 15.29 21.31
N PHE A 9 -5.56 15.55 20.12
CA PHE A 9 -5.63 14.68 18.96
C PHE A 9 -5.55 13.21 19.43
N GLN A 10 -6.69 12.52 19.42
CA GLN A 10 -6.73 11.07 19.53
C GLN A 10 -6.05 10.57 18.25
N LYS A 11 -4.73 10.39 18.31
CA LYS A 11 -3.98 9.59 17.33
C LYS A 11 -4.49 8.17 17.55
N SER A 12 -5.61 7.88 16.88
CA SER A 12 -6.35 6.63 16.98
C SER A 12 -5.35 5.48 16.85
N LYS A 13 -5.44 4.55 17.80
CA LYS A 13 -4.59 3.37 17.93
C LYS A 13 -4.32 2.79 16.54
N ARG A 14 -3.05 2.62 16.16
CA ARG A 14 -2.72 1.59 15.18
C ARG A 14 -3.09 0.28 15.87
N VAL A 15 -4.27 -0.24 15.53
CA VAL A 15 -4.73 -1.53 15.99
C VAL A 15 -3.82 -2.54 15.31
N SER A 16 -2.84 -3.04 16.07
CA SER A 16 -1.99 -4.17 15.72
C SER A 16 -2.79 -5.47 15.80
N THR A 17 -3.83 -5.60 14.99
CA THR A 17 -4.58 -6.85 14.82
C THR A 17 -4.43 -7.24 13.38
N LYS A 18 -3.98 -8.48 13.21
CA LYS A 18 -3.54 -9.18 12.00
C LYS A 18 -4.69 -9.34 10.98
N GLU A 19 -5.31 -8.24 10.57
CA GLU A 19 -6.41 -8.22 9.61
C GLU A 19 -5.93 -7.51 8.35
N SER A 20 -5.74 -8.29 7.29
CA SER A 20 -5.52 -7.78 5.93
C SER A 20 -6.64 -6.81 5.57
N GLY A 21 -6.28 -5.54 5.36
CA GLY A 21 -7.22 -4.50 4.96
C GLY A 21 -7.66 -4.65 3.50
N ILE A 22 -8.79 -4.05 3.15
CA ILE A 22 -9.23 -3.90 1.75
C ILE A 22 -9.36 -2.40 1.47
N LEU A 23 -8.74 -1.95 0.38
CA LEU A 23 -8.85 -0.59 -0.12
C LEU A 23 -9.75 -0.59 -1.35
N GLU A 24 -10.78 0.25 -1.36
CA GLU A 24 -11.59 0.45 -2.57
C GLU A 24 -11.03 1.64 -3.35
N VAL A 25 -10.53 1.38 -4.56
CA VAL A 25 -10.00 2.41 -5.46
C VAL A 25 -10.70 2.31 -6.79
N GLN A 26 -11.42 3.36 -7.17
CA GLN A 26 -12.18 3.39 -8.43
C GLN A 26 -13.15 2.21 -8.61
N GLY A 27 -13.73 1.71 -7.51
CA GLY A 27 -14.62 0.55 -7.52
C GLY A 27 -13.91 -0.80 -7.65
N VAL A 28 -12.59 -0.82 -7.51
CA VAL A 28 -11.77 -2.05 -7.44
C VAL A 28 -11.32 -2.25 -6.01
N GLU A 29 -11.59 -3.43 -5.47
CA GLU A 29 -11.08 -3.86 -4.17
C GLU A 29 -9.62 -4.30 -4.31
N ILE A 30 -8.74 -3.65 -3.55
CA ILE A 30 -7.31 -3.93 -3.49
C ILE A 30 -7.00 -4.46 -2.10
N HIS A 31 -6.53 -5.70 -2.02
CA HIS A 31 -6.12 -6.29 -0.76
C HIS A 31 -4.80 -5.68 -0.28
N VAL A 32 -4.76 -5.41 1.03
CA VAL A 32 -3.59 -4.94 1.76
C VAL A 32 -3.14 -6.04 2.71
N LEU A 33 -1.87 -6.39 2.61
CA LEU A 33 -1.21 -7.35 3.48
C LEU A 33 -0.24 -6.62 4.39
N GLU A 34 -0.46 -6.70 5.69
CA GLU A 34 0.49 -6.20 6.69
C GLU A 34 1.52 -7.29 7.01
N ARG A 35 2.81 -6.99 6.83
CA ARG A 35 3.94 -7.84 7.24
C ARG A 35 5.08 -7.00 7.76
N GLU A 36 5.67 -7.41 8.88
CA GLU A 36 6.89 -6.81 9.43
C GLU A 36 6.79 -5.28 9.62
N ASP A 37 5.63 -4.81 10.10
CA ASP A 37 5.29 -3.38 10.26
C ASP A 37 5.24 -2.58 8.93
N GLU A 38 5.22 -3.27 7.79
CA GLU A 38 5.03 -2.73 6.44
C GLU A 38 3.69 -3.17 5.85
N ASP A 39 3.07 -2.26 5.08
CA ASP A 39 1.84 -2.53 4.33
C ASP A 39 2.18 -2.81 2.86
N TYR A 40 1.68 -3.92 2.34
CA TYR A 40 1.82 -4.34 0.96
C TYR A 40 0.48 -4.31 0.25
N ILE A 41 0.44 -3.83 -0.98
CA ILE A 41 -0.78 -3.83 -1.81
C ILE A 41 -0.68 -4.86 -2.93
N SER A 42 -1.80 -5.48 -3.29
CA SER A 42 -1.87 -6.45 -4.39
C SER A 42 -1.86 -5.74 -5.76
N LEU A 43 -0.78 -5.88 -6.53
CA LEU A 43 -0.69 -5.34 -7.90
C LEU A 43 -1.66 -6.01 -8.87
N THR A 44 -1.97 -7.30 -8.65
CA THR A 44 -2.98 -8.00 -9.48
C THR A 44 -4.36 -7.43 -9.25
N ASP A 45 -4.69 -7.03 -8.03
CA ASP A 45 -5.96 -6.40 -7.73
C ASP A 45 -6.03 -5.00 -8.35
N MET A 46 -4.95 -4.22 -8.24
CA MET A 46 -4.85 -2.90 -8.88
C MET A 46 -5.06 -2.93 -10.39
N THR A 47 -4.72 -4.05 -11.04
CA THR A 47 -4.84 -4.21 -12.48
C THR A 47 -6.03 -5.06 -12.92
N ALA A 48 -6.86 -5.53 -11.99
CA ALA A 48 -7.96 -6.45 -12.28
C ALA A 48 -9.01 -5.88 -13.23
N SER A 49 -9.21 -4.56 -13.24
CA SER A 49 -10.14 -3.87 -14.13
C SER A 49 -9.55 -3.48 -15.49
N PHE A 50 -8.27 -3.74 -15.73
CA PHE A 50 -7.57 -3.36 -16.97
C PHE A 50 -7.42 -4.56 -17.91
N ASP A 51 -7.75 -4.36 -19.19
CA ASP A 51 -7.46 -5.36 -20.22
C ASP A 51 -5.93 -5.53 -20.37
N GLY A 52 -5.45 -6.77 -20.27
CA GLY A 52 -4.02 -7.06 -20.26
C GLY A 52 -3.27 -6.64 -18.99
N GLY A 53 -3.93 -6.66 -17.82
CA GLY A 53 -3.33 -6.26 -16.53
C GLY A 53 -1.95 -6.87 -16.21
N SER A 54 -1.71 -8.13 -16.57
CA SER A 54 -0.39 -8.76 -16.42
C SER A 54 0.72 -8.04 -17.20
N GLY A 55 0.43 -7.60 -18.44
CA GLY A 55 1.36 -6.83 -19.26
C GLY A 55 1.67 -5.46 -18.67
N LEU A 56 0.70 -4.83 -17.99
CA LEU A 56 0.91 -3.57 -17.26
C LEU A 56 1.85 -3.77 -16.07
N ILE A 57 1.61 -4.81 -15.26
CA ILE A 57 2.51 -5.17 -14.14
C ILE A 57 3.93 -5.40 -14.65
N GLU A 58 4.09 -6.20 -15.70
CA GLU A 58 5.41 -6.45 -16.29
C GLU A 58 6.08 -5.17 -16.81
N ALA A 59 5.32 -4.26 -17.44
CA ALA A 59 5.86 -2.99 -17.92
C ALA A 59 6.35 -2.11 -16.77
N TRP A 60 5.65 -2.09 -15.64
CA TRP A 60 6.06 -1.39 -14.42
C TRP A 60 7.32 -2.02 -13.81
N LEU A 61 7.37 -3.35 -13.71
CA LEU A 61 8.53 -4.07 -13.15
C LEU A 61 9.78 -4.04 -14.05
N ARG A 62 9.65 -3.74 -15.34
CA ARG A 62 10.81 -3.50 -16.23
C ARG A 62 11.33 -2.07 -16.14
N ASN A 63 10.52 -1.12 -15.69
CA ASN A 63 10.90 0.29 -15.62
C ASN A 63 11.45 0.63 -14.24
N LYS A 64 12.76 0.83 -14.15
CA LYS A 64 13.46 1.20 -12.90
C LYS A 64 12.80 2.39 -12.19
N ASN A 65 12.36 3.42 -12.92
CA ASN A 65 11.72 4.59 -12.32
C ASN A 65 10.38 4.23 -11.68
N THR A 66 9.63 3.29 -12.28
CA THR A 66 8.36 2.81 -11.73
C THR A 66 8.59 1.91 -10.53
N ILE A 67 9.59 1.03 -10.55
CA ILE A 67 9.98 0.23 -9.39
C ILE A 67 10.43 1.13 -8.25
N GLU A 68 11.25 2.14 -8.52
CA GLU A 68 11.67 3.12 -7.51
C GLU A 68 10.48 3.89 -6.96
N PHE A 69 9.50 4.24 -7.80
CA PHE A 69 8.26 4.89 -7.34
C PHE A 69 7.39 3.97 -6.48
N LEU A 70 7.21 2.71 -6.89
CA LEU A 70 6.45 1.70 -6.14
C LEU A 70 7.17 1.27 -4.85
N GLY A 71 8.49 1.26 -4.87
CA GLY A 71 9.38 0.89 -3.77
C GLY A 71 9.92 2.07 -2.96
N ALA A 72 9.50 3.31 -3.25
CA ALA A 72 10.02 4.55 -2.65
C ALA A 72 9.84 4.65 -1.13
N ALA A 73 9.16 3.69 -0.49
CA ALA A 73 9.10 3.56 0.96
C ALA A 73 10.37 2.92 1.56
N LYS A 74 11.29 2.38 0.75
CA LYS A 74 12.51 1.71 1.24
C LYS A 74 13.72 2.62 1.15
N SER A 75 13.95 3.39 2.21
CA SER A 75 15.30 3.83 2.54
C SER A 75 16.13 2.58 2.83
N GLU A 76 16.97 2.21 1.85
CA GLU A 76 18.14 1.36 2.01
C GLU A 76 17.92 0.04 2.77
N GLU A 77 17.51 -1.00 2.04
CA GLU A 77 18.00 -2.39 2.10
C GLU A 77 16.89 -3.42 1.80
N GLN A 78 17.27 -4.38 0.94
CA GLN A 78 16.58 -5.62 0.55
C GLN A 78 15.40 -5.53 -0.44
N PHE A 79 15.78 -5.71 -1.71
CA PHE A 79 14.94 -6.28 -2.75
C PHE A 79 14.79 -7.79 -2.52
N PHE A 80 13.55 -8.25 -2.35
CA PHE A 80 13.16 -9.61 -2.72
C PHE A 80 11.87 -9.50 -3.54
N ILE A 81 11.98 -9.71 -4.85
CA ILE A 81 10.85 -10.06 -5.71
C ILE A 81 11.13 -11.50 -6.13
N GLU A 82 10.51 -12.47 -5.47
CA GLU A 82 10.39 -13.82 -6.04
C GLU A 82 9.19 -13.82 -6.98
N VAL A 83 9.44 -14.30 -8.20
CA VAL A 83 8.47 -14.46 -9.29
C VAL A 83 7.67 -15.74 -9.08
#